data_AF-A0A7H0HDP8-F1
#
_entry.id   AF-A0A7H0HDP8-F1
#
_cell.length_a   1.000
_cell.length_b   1.000
_cell.length_c   1.000
_cell.angle_alpha   90.00
_cell.angle_beta   90.00
_cell.angle_gamma   90.00
#
_symmetry.space_group_name_H-M   'P 1'
#
loop_
_entity.id
_entity.type
_entity.pdbx_description
1 polymer ?
#
loop_
_entity_poly.entity_id
_entity_poly.type
_entity_poly.pdbx_seq_one_letter_code
_entity_poly.pdbx_strand_id
1 'polypeptide(L)'
;MHVSTALRGRLAACAVAWAAACLAPGAAAQPAPSDPLPPDVESALARAKLPREALSVLVVDADAPRRAPRLAYRAQVPVNPASVMKLVTTFSALDQLGPAFTWNTPVYVEGALQGGTLQGNVYIQGQGDPKLVMERLWLMLRRLQGQGVQAIAGDIVLDRSAFSVPAHDPARFDGEPLRPYNAAPDALLLNYQAIAMTFVPDSAAGLARVIYDPPLAGVRLQPTVPLAAPGTACGDWRTGLRAELADPARIAFQGVFPAACGERAWSVAPAQPAGFAARAVEGMWRELGGRLAGQVRDGRVPAGLQPAFSVASPPLAEVVRDINKYSNNVMTQQVFLTLGLQKAGAGSFEGAREALRLWWRQRFGEAELPVVDNGAGLSRDARISAQALARMLQAAWASPVMPELLASLPITGVDGTLRRSQSRAVGSAHLKTGSLRDVSAIAGYVHAASGRRYVLVAIANHPNAAAARPALDALIDWTARDGP
;
A
#
# COMPACT_ATOMS: atom_id res chain seq x y z
N MET A 1 -85.05 -10.90 -50.53
CA MET A 1 -85.03 -12.36 -50.80
C MET A 1 -84.43 -13.04 -49.61
N HIS A 2 -85.27 -13.48 -48.67
CA HIS A 2 -85.73 -14.88 -48.51
C HIS A 2 -84.66 -15.71 -47.78
N VAL A 3 -84.76 -15.87 -46.45
CA VAL A 3 -85.69 -16.71 -45.64
C VAL A 3 -85.10 -18.11 -45.41
N SER A 4 -85.35 -18.60 -44.18
CA SER A 4 -85.33 -20.02 -43.73
C SER A 4 -83.99 -20.53 -43.21
N THR A 5 -83.86 -21.26 -42.09
CA THR A 5 -84.80 -22.00 -41.20
C THR A 5 -83.96 -22.40 -39.95
N ALA A 6 -84.43 -22.23 -38.71
CA ALA A 6 -85.05 -23.26 -37.83
C ALA A 6 -84.23 -24.58 -37.71
N LEU A 7 -84.04 -25.29 -36.59
CA LEU A 7 -84.60 -25.30 -35.23
C LEU A 7 -83.86 -26.44 -34.45
N ARG A 8 -83.80 -26.37 -33.10
CA ARG A 8 -83.58 -27.47 -32.10
C ARG A 8 -82.22 -28.18 -32.14
N GLY A 9 -81.51 -28.43 -31.05
CA GLY A 9 -81.78 -28.34 -29.62
C GLY A 9 -80.90 -29.39 -28.90
N ARG A 10 -80.39 -29.07 -27.72
CA ARG A 10 -80.15 -29.98 -26.58
C ARG A 10 -79.32 -29.27 -25.50
N LEU A 11 -79.88 -29.27 -24.30
CA LEU A 11 -79.22 -28.92 -23.04
C LEU A 11 -78.03 -29.85 -22.80
N ALA A 12 -76.88 -29.29 -22.47
CA ALA A 12 -75.81 -29.98 -21.75
C ALA A 12 -75.13 -28.97 -20.82
N ALA A 13 -75.06 -29.32 -19.54
CA ALA A 13 -74.52 -28.51 -18.47
C ALA A 13 -73.04 -28.18 -18.69
N CYS A 14 -72.66 -26.90 -18.66
CA CYS A 14 -71.28 -26.47 -18.52
C CYS A 14 -70.98 -26.20 -17.05
N ALA A 15 -70.20 -27.10 -16.45
CA ALA A 15 -69.57 -26.92 -15.16
C ALA A 15 -68.65 -25.70 -15.17
N VAL A 16 -68.73 -24.89 -14.11
CA VAL A 16 -67.77 -23.81 -13.84
C VAL A 16 -66.44 -24.44 -13.46
N ALA A 17 -65.48 -24.44 -14.39
CA ALA A 17 -64.11 -24.84 -14.09
C ALA A 17 -63.39 -23.69 -13.37
N TRP A 18 -63.12 -23.88 -12.08
CA TRP A 18 -62.14 -23.09 -11.33
C TRP A 18 -60.75 -23.36 -11.90
N ALA A 19 -60.17 -22.39 -12.61
CA ALA A 19 -58.77 -22.42 -12.99
C ALA A 19 -57.91 -22.10 -11.74
N ALA A 20 -57.41 -23.13 -11.08
CA ALA A 20 -56.35 -23.00 -10.10
C ALA A 20 -55.06 -22.57 -10.82
N ALA A 21 -54.68 -21.30 -10.68
CA ALA A 21 -53.37 -20.83 -11.09
C ALA A 21 -52.31 -21.46 -10.17
N CYS A 22 -51.66 -22.53 -10.64
CA CYS A 22 -50.47 -23.07 -10.00
C CYS A 22 -49.34 -22.03 -10.07
N LEU A 23 -49.15 -21.28 -8.99
CA LEU A 23 -47.92 -20.54 -8.73
C LEU A 23 -46.79 -21.55 -8.60
N ALA A 24 -46.02 -21.75 -9.67
CA ALA A 24 -44.76 -22.48 -9.60
C ALA A 24 -43.81 -21.69 -8.68
N PRO A 25 -43.22 -22.31 -7.64
CA PRO A 25 -42.18 -21.65 -6.86
C PRO A 25 -41.03 -21.31 -7.80
N GLY A 26 -40.65 -20.03 -7.85
CA GLY A 26 -39.52 -19.56 -8.62
C GLY A 26 -38.29 -20.40 -8.26
N ALA A 27 -37.71 -21.06 -9.25
CA ALA A 27 -36.48 -21.81 -9.09
C ALA A 27 -35.40 -20.84 -8.61
N ALA A 28 -35.05 -20.92 -7.33
CA ALA A 28 -33.85 -20.30 -6.81
C ALA A 28 -32.69 -20.86 -7.64
N ALA A 29 -31.97 -19.98 -8.35
CA ALA A 29 -30.77 -20.37 -9.07
C ALA A 29 -29.81 -21.05 -8.08
N GLN A 30 -29.63 -22.36 -8.22
CA GLN A 30 -28.62 -23.08 -7.44
C GLN A 30 -27.25 -22.48 -7.77
N PRO A 31 -26.40 -22.19 -6.77
CA PRO A 31 -25.04 -21.74 -7.04
C PRO A 31 -24.36 -22.82 -7.89
N ALA A 32 -23.74 -22.39 -9.00
CA ALA A 32 -22.98 -23.29 -9.85
C ALA A 32 -21.98 -24.10 -8.99
N PRO A 33 -21.79 -25.41 -9.26
CA PRO A 33 -20.81 -26.21 -8.54
C PRO A 33 -19.45 -25.52 -8.65
N SER A 34 -18.85 -25.20 -7.51
CA SER A 34 -17.50 -24.63 -7.44
C SER A 34 -16.52 -25.64 -8.03
N ASP A 35 -15.65 -25.21 -8.94
CA ASP A 35 -14.55 -26.05 -9.43
C ASP A 35 -13.79 -26.64 -8.23
N PRO A 36 -13.46 -27.94 -8.23
CA PRO A 36 -12.66 -28.52 -7.17
C PRO A 36 -11.29 -27.84 -7.11
N LEU A 37 -10.79 -27.58 -5.90
CA LEU A 37 -9.45 -27.04 -5.73
C LEU A 37 -8.39 -28.07 -6.17
N PRO A 38 -7.23 -27.64 -6.69
CA PRO A 38 -6.16 -28.57 -7.05
C PRO A 38 -5.72 -29.44 -5.86
N PRO A 39 -5.41 -30.74 -6.04
CA PRO A 39 -5.08 -31.65 -4.93
C PRO A 39 -3.92 -31.19 -4.02
N ASP A 40 -2.88 -30.57 -4.61
CA ASP A 40 -1.75 -30.00 -3.86
C ASP A 40 -2.20 -28.85 -2.94
N VAL A 41 -3.16 -28.04 -3.41
CA VAL A 41 -3.73 -26.90 -2.68
C VAL A 41 -4.62 -27.42 -1.56
N GLU A 42 -5.47 -28.42 -1.82
CA GLU A 42 -6.29 -29.06 -0.79
C GLU A 42 -5.44 -29.68 0.32
N SER A 43 -4.39 -30.41 -0.06
CA SER A 43 -3.46 -31.04 0.88
C SER A 43 -2.75 -29.99 1.75
N ALA A 44 -2.37 -28.85 1.16
CA ALA A 44 -1.75 -27.75 1.88
C ALA A 44 -2.74 -27.07 2.86
N LEU A 45 -3.99 -26.85 2.44
CA LEU A 45 -5.04 -26.30 3.32
C LEU A 45 -5.32 -27.24 4.50
N ALA A 46 -5.43 -28.55 4.25
CA ALA A 46 -5.64 -29.54 5.30
C ALA A 46 -4.50 -29.55 6.33
N ARG A 47 -3.23 -29.55 5.88
CA ARG A 47 -2.06 -29.43 6.78
C ARG A 47 -2.06 -28.12 7.58
N ALA A 48 -2.50 -27.04 6.95
CA ALA A 48 -2.63 -25.73 7.59
C ALA A 48 -3.85 -25.62 8.53
N LYS A 49 -4.70 -26.66 8.60
CA LYS A 49 -5.97 -26.66 9.34
C LYS A 49 -6.88 -25.50 8.92
N LEU A 50 -6.91 -25.22 7.62
CA LEU A 50 -7.75 -24.19 7.03
C LEU A 50 -8.93 -24.83 6.29
N PRO A 51 -10.18 -24.39 6.56
CA PRO A 51 -11.33 -24.85 5.79
C PRO A 51 -11.25 -24.32 4.36
N ARG A 52 -11.84 -25.03 3.39
CA ARG A 52 -11.79 -24.62 1.97
C ARG A 52 -12.44 -23.26 1.76
N GLU A 53 -13.48 -22.96 2.53
CA GLU A 53 -14.28 -21.73 2.50
C GLU A 53 -13.47 -20.48 2.89
N ALA A 54 -12.32 -20.67 3.56
CA ALA A 54 -11.40 -19.58 3.86
C ALA A 54 -10.78 -18.99 2.58
N LEU A 55 -10.77 -19.73 1.47
CA LEU A 55 -10.07 -19.36 0.25
C LEU A 55 -11.04 -18.85 -0.83
N SER A 56 -10.66 -17.76 -1.49
CA SER A 56 -11.28 -17.27 -2.73
C SER A 56 -10.22 -17.20 -3.82
N VAL A 57 -10.45 -17.86 -4.96
CA VAL A 57 -9.47 -18.02 -6.04
C VAL A 57 -10.08 -17.75 -7.40
N LEU A 58 -9.31 -17.09 -8.25
CA LEU A 58 -9.56 -17.02 -9.68
C LEU A 58 -8.25 -17.14 -10.46
N VAL A 59 -8.23 -18.03 -11.46
CA VAL A 59 -7.16 -18.18 -12.44
C VAL A 59 -7.76 -18.06 -13.84
N VAL A 60 -7.39 -16.99 -14.55
CA VAL A 60 -7.92 -16.67 -15.88
C VAL A 60 -6.79 -16.29 -16.83
N ASP A 61 -7.01 -16.48 -18.12
CA ASP A 61 -6.06 -16.10 -19.16
C ASP A 61 -5.90 -14.56 -19.20
N ALA A 62 -4.66 -14.06 -19.21
CA ALA A 62 -4.40 -12.62 -19.23
C ALA A 62 -4.66 -12.01 -20.62
N ASP A 63 -4.37 -12.78 -21.68
CA ASP A 63 -4.46 -12.34 -23.08
C ASP A 63 -5.85 -12.61 -23.69
N ALA A 64 -6.59 -13.58 -23.16
CA ALA A 64 -7.92 -13.97 -23.65
C ALA A 64 -9.01 -13.84 -22.57
N PRO A 65 -9.49 -12.61 -22.25
CA PRO A 65 -10.39 -12.38 -21.12
C PRO A 65 -11.79 -13.00 -21.27
N ARG A 66 -12.17 -13.46 -22.47
CA ARG A 66 -13.42 -14.19 -22.72
C ARG A 66 -13.28 -15.70 -22.58
N ARG A 67 -12.05 -16.22 -22.42
CA ARG A 67 -11.82 -17.65 -22.18
C ARG A 67 -12.34 -18.03 -20.80
N ALA A 68 -12.94 -19.20 -20.69
CA ALA A 68 -13.38 -19.73 -19.41
C ALA A 68 -12.21 -19.75 -18.40
N PRO A 69 -12.46 -19.44 -17.11
CA PRO A 69 -11.44 -19.57 -16.08
C PRO A 69 -10.85 -20.98 -16.04
N ARG A 70 -9.56 -21.08 -15.73
CA ARG A 70 -8.91 -22.37 -15.45
C ARG A 70 -9.31 -22.87 -14.05
N LEU A 71 -9.59 -21.94 -13.13
CA LEU A 71 -10.09 -22.21 -11.80
C LEU A 71 -10.92 -21.02 -11.33
N ALA A 72 -12.17 -21.26 -10.92
CA ALA A 72 -12.97 -20.28 -10.20
C ALA A 72 -13.55 -20.89 -8.93
N TYR A 73 -13.05 -20.47 -7.77
CA TYR A 73 -13.49 -20.95 -6.47
C TYR A 73 -13.86 -19.78 -5.57
N ARG A 74 -15.16 -19.65 -5.24
CA ARG A 74 -15.71 -18.51 -4.48
C ARG A 74 -15.28 -17.15 -5.06
N ALA A 75 -15.06 -17.08 -6.38
CA ALA A 75 -14.42 -15.94 -7.03
C ALA A 75 -15.24 -14.64 -6.93
N GLN A 76 -16.55 -14.76 -6.77
CA GLN A 76 -17.52 -13.68 -6.64
C GLN A 76 -17.65 -13.16 -5.20
N VAL A 77 -17.09 -13.86 -4.21
CA VAL A 77 -17.25 -13.48 -2.80
C VAL A 77 -16.35 -12.29 -2.49
N PRO A 78 -16.89 -11.14 -2.06
CA PRO A 78 -16.07 -10.01 -1.66
C PRO A 78 -15.42 -10.32 -0.31
N VAL A 79 -14.09 -10.25 -0.28
CA VAL A 79 -13.31 -10.59 0.92
C VAL A 79 -12.28 -9.51 1.22
N ASN A 80 -11.69 -9.52 2.42
CA ASN A 80 -10.63 -8.56 2.76
C ASN A 80 -9.34 -8.93 2.01
N PRO A 81 -8.81 -8.05 1.12
CA PRO A 81 -7.65 -8.37 0.30
C PRO A 81 -6.31 -8.09 0.99
N ALA A 82 -6.30 -7.45 2.17
CA ALA A 82 -5.08 -6.86 2.72
C ALA A 82 -4.35 -5.99 1.67
N SER A 83 -3.02 -6.07 1.61
CA SER A 83 -2.19 -5.27 0.70
C SER A 83 -2.33 -5.60 -0.79
N VAL A 84 -3.10 -6.61 -1.22
CA VAL A 84 -3.41 -6.71 -2.66
C VAL A 84 -4.38 -5.61 -3.12
N MET A 85 -5.03 -4.90 -2.20
CA MET A 85 -5.75 -3.65 -2.49
C MET A 85 -4.86 -2.58 -3.14
N LYS A 86 -3.56 -2.59 -2.85
CA LYS A 86 -2.61 -1.63 -3.45
C LYS A 86 -2.59 -1.72 -4.98
N LEU A 87 -2.95 -2.87 -5.56
CA LEU A 87 -3.07 -3.01 -7.02
C LEU A 87 -4.16 -2.09 -7.59
N VAL A 88 -5.28 -1.90 -6.87
CA VAL A 88 -6.35 -0.97 -7.28
C VAL A 88 -5.82 0.47 -7.29
N THR A 89 -5.15 0.88 -6.21
CA THR A 89 -4.59 2.23 -6.10
C THR A 89 -3.46 2.47 -7.12
N THR A 90 -2.51 1.54 -7.24
CA THR A 90 -1.35 1.72 -8.12
C THR A 90 -1.73 1.67 -9.60
N PHE A 91 -2.62 0.77 -10.00
CA PHE A 91 -3.09 0.74 -11.39
C PHE A 91 -3.96 1.96 -11.71
N SER A 92 -4.89 2.34 -10.83
CA SER A 92 -5.71 3.55 -11.06
C SER A 92 -4.87 4.83 -11.14
N ALA A 93 -3.77 4.92 -10.39
CA ALA A 93 -2.84 6.03 -10.49
C ALA A 93 -2.06 6.03 -11.80
N LEU A 94 -1.51 4.89 -12.22
CA LEU A 94 -0.81 4.80 -13.51
C LEU A 94 -1.73 5.13 -14.68
N ASP A 95 -2.99 4.66 -14.64
CA ASP A 95 -3.98 4.86 -15.71
C ASP A 95 -4.48 6.32 -15.79
N GLN A 96 -4.63 7.01 -14.65
CA GLN A 96 -5.16 8.38 -14.60
C GLN A 96 -4.09 9.46 -14.68
N LEU A 97 -2.94 9.28 -14.03
CA LEU A 97 -1.88 10.29 -13.93
C LEU A 97 -0.77 10.08 -14.96
N GLY A 98 -0.60 8.84 -15.42
CA GLY A 98 0.49 8.44 -16.31
C GLY A 98 1.79 8.11 -15.56
N PRO A 99 2.64 7.24 -16.12
CA PRO A 99 3.84 6.74 -15.45
C PRO A 99 4.90 7.82 -15.20
N ALA A 100 4.87 8.91 -15.97
CA ALA A 100 5.80 10.03 -15.88
C ALA A 100 5.36 11.12 -14.87
N PHE A 101 4.21 10.95 -14.20
CA PHE A 101 3.74 11.91 -13.20
C PHE A 101 4.78 12.10 -12.09
N THR A 102 5.03 13.34 -11.70
CA THR A 102 5.92 13.71 -10.59
C THR A 102 5.19 14.65 -9.63
N TRP A 103 5.53 14.53 -8.35
CA TRP A 103 5.15 15.50 -7.33
C TRP A 103 6.22 16.57 -7.23
N ASN A 104 5.80 17.82 -7.02
CA ASN A 104 6.70 18.94 -6.87
C ASN A 104 6.62 19.49 -5.45
N THR A 105 7.78 19.65 -4.79
CA THR A 105 7.87 20.25 -3.46
C THR A 105 8.51 21.64 -3.61
N PRO A 106 7.72 22.71 -3.75
CA PRO A 106 8.25 24.06 -3.88
C PRO A 106 8.80 24.58 -2.54
N VAL A 107 9.90 25.33 -2.67
CA VAL A 107 10.57 26.04 -1.58
C VAL A 107 10.51 27.54 -1.87
N TYR A 108 10.07 28.32 -0.90
CA TYR A 108 9.92 29.76 -1.00
C TYR A 108 10.87 30.44 -0.03
N VAL A 109 11.37 31.61 -0.43
CA VAL A 109 12.27 32.43 0.38
C VAL A 109 11.64 33.82 0.48
N GLU A 110 11.36 34.25 1.70
CA GLU A 110 10.83 35.57 2.03
C GLU A 110 11.90 36.37 2.77
N GLY A 111 12.09 37.63 2.37
CA GLY A 111 13.05 38.54 3.00
C GLY A 111 14.35 38.71 2.22
N ALA A 112 15.26 39.53 2.76
CA ALA A 112 16.52 39.89 2.11
C ALA A 112 17.68 39.04 2.62
N LEU A 113 18.57 38.62 1.73
CA LEU A 113 19.82 37.94 2.10
C LEU A 113 20.92 38.96 2.38
N GLN A 114 21.46 38.97 3.61
CA GLN A 114 22.52 39.87 4.04
C GLN A 114 23.66 39.08 4.70
N GLY A 115 24.86 39.11 4.11
CA GLY A 115 26.03 38.42 4.67
C GLY A 115 25.81 36.93 4.94
N GLY A 116 25.06 36.24 4.05
CA GLY A 116 24.70 34.83 4.20
C GLY A 116 23.55 34.56 5.18
N THR A 117 22.95 35.59 5.78
CA THR A 117 21.80 35.46 6.68
C THR A 117 20.53 35.96 5.99
N LEU A 118 19.52 35.10 5.86
CA LEU A 118 18.19 35.47 5.37
C LEU A 118 17.43 36.21 6.49
N GLN A 119 17.12 37.48 6.25
CA GLN A 119 16.29 38.31 7.12
C GLN A 119 14.80 38.07 6.83
N GLY A 120 14.34 36.85 7.11
CA GLY A 120 12.97 36.42 6.88
C GLY A 120 12.83 34.90 6.96
N ASN A 121 11.81 34.36 6.28
CA ASN A 121 11.37 32.98 6.43
C ASN A 121 11.69 32.14 5.18
N VAL A 122 11.86 30.84 5.39
CA VAL A 122 11.84 29.84 4.32
C VAL A 122 10.57 29.04 4.44
N TYR A 123 9.89 28.76 3.34
CA TYR A 123 8.71 27.90 3.33
C TYR A 123 8.98 26.64 2.53
N ILE A 124 8.61 25.48 3.08
CA ILE A 124 8.63 24.19 2.37
C ILE A 124 7.20 23.71 2.26
N GLN A 125 6.67 23.66 1.04
CA GLN A 125 5.28 23.27 0.80
C GLN A 125 5.22 21.82 0.33
N GLY A 126 4.63 20.97 1.16
CA GLY A 126 4.33 19.59 0.79
C GLY A 126 3.15 19.50 -0.16
N GLN A 127 3.29 18.71 -1.22
CA GLN A 127 2.22 18.41 -2.19
C GLN A 127 1.94 16.90 -2.31
N GLY A 128 2.36 16.11 -1.33
CA GLY A 128 2.12 14.67 -1.27
C GLY A 128 3.21 13.79 -1.91
N ASP A 129 4.45 14.29 -2.04
CA ASP A 129 5.57 13.48 -2.55
C ASP A 129 5.75 12.21 -1.67
N PRO A 130 5.50 11.00 -2.20
CA PRO A 130 5.60 9.76 -1.44
C PRO A 130 7.04 9.33 -1.18
N LYS A 131 8.02 10.02 -1.78
CA LYS A 131 9.43 9.65 -1.79
C LYS A 131 10.32 10.80 -1.34
N LEU A 132 9.84 11.71 -0.49
CA LEU A 132 10.67 12.75 0.13
C LEU A 132 11.51 12.16 1.29
N VAL A 133 12.50 11.35 0.92
CA VAL A 133 13.49 10.73 1.81
C VAL A 133 14.61 11.69 2.20
N MET A 134 15.49 11.26 3.10
CA MET A 134 16.48 12.15 3.72
C MET A 134 17.55 12.66 2.77
N GLU A 135 17.95 11.86 1.78
CA GLU A 135 18.86 12.30 0.73
C GLU A 135 18.27 13.45 -0.09
N ARG A 136 16.94 13.44 -0.29
CA ARG A 136 16.24 14.47 -1.05
C ARG A 136 16.00 15.73 -0.22
N LEU A 137 15.71 15.58 1.08
CA LEU A 137 15.70 16.71 2.01
C LEU A 137 17.09 17.35 2.09
N TRP A 138 18.15 16.56 2.20
CA TRP A 138 19.53 17.01 2.19
C TRP A 138 19.84 17.79 0.90
N LEU A 139 19.50 17.26 -0.28
CA LEU A 139 19.69 17.96 -1.56
C LEU A 139 18.89 19.27 -1.63
N MET A 140 17.66 19.29 -1.12
CA MET A 140 16.80 20.47 -1.06
C MET A 140 17.43 21.57 -0.20
N LEU A 141 17.85 21.25 1.02
CA LEU A 141 18.46 22.19 1.95
C LEU A 141 19.86 22.62 1.51
N ARG A 142 20.64 21.73 0.89
CA ARG A 142 21.92 22.08 0.24
C ARG A 142 21.71 23.05 -0.91
N ARG A 143 20.65 22.89 -1.71
CA ARG A 143 20.33 23.83 -2.79
C ARG A 143 20.00 25.23 -2.23
N LEU A 144 19.29 25.29 -1.12
CA LEU A 144 19.04 26.55 -0.40
C LEU A 144 20.36 27.20 0.08
N GLN A 145 21.30 26.41 0.63
CA GLN A 145 22.65 26.91 0.96
C GLN A 145 23.42 27.37 -0.28
N GLY A 146 23.26 26.68 -1.41
CA GLY A 146 23.83 27.07 -2.71
C GLY A 146 23.31 28.40 -3.25
N GLN A 147 22.16 28.88 -2.76
CA GLN A 147 21.65 30.24 -3.02
C GLN A 147 22.22 31.29 -2.06
N GLY A 148 23.19 30.92 -1.22
CA GLY A 148 23.88 31.80 -0.28
C GLY A 148 23.27 31.84 1.12
N VAL A 149 22.18 31.10 1.39
CA VAL A 149 21.54 31.05 2.71
C VAL A 149 22.34 30.14 3.65
N GLN A 150 23.10 30.73 4.57
CA GLN A 150 23.87 30.01 5.60
C GLN A 150 23.18 30.08 6.98
N ALA A 151 22.42 31.15 7.20
CA ALA A 151 21.61 31.35 8.39
C ALA A 151 20.22 31.88 8.03
N ILE A 152 19.22 31.55 8.84
CA ILE A 152 17.85 32.04 8.72
C ILE A 152 17.51 32.76 10.02
N ALA A 153 17.21 34.07 9.93
CA ALA A 153 16.84 34.88 11.09
C ALA A 153 15.39 34.65 11.52
N GLY A 154 14.50 34.35 10.57
CA GLY A 154 13.12 33.95 10.85
C GLY A 154 12.96 32.44 11.00
N ASP A 155 11.83 31.94 10.53
CA ASP A 155 11.41 30.54 10.66
C ASP A 155 11.64 29.73 9.38
N ILE A 156 11.68 28.40 9.53
CA ILE A 156 11.34 27.48 8.45
C ILE A 156 9.89 27.06 8.64
N VAL A 157 9.03 27.40 7.69
CA VAL A 157 7.59 27.17 7.76
C VAL A 157 7.21 25.99 6.87
N LEU A 158 6.55 24.99 7.45
CA LEU A 158 6.08 23.80 6.76
C LEU A 158 4.62 23.97 6.35
N ASP A 159 4.37 24.07 5.04
CA ASP A 159 3.01 24.14 4.50
C ASP A 159 2.53 22.76 4.08
N ARG A 160 1.53 22.26 4.80
CA ARG A 160 0.92 20.93 4.59
C ARG A 160 -0.51 21.01 4.04
N SER A 161 -0.92 22.19 3.56
CA SER A 161 -2.32 22.47 3.21
C SER A 161 -2.85 21.73 1.98
N ALA A 162 -1.98 21.09 1.19
CA ALA A 162 -2.40 20.29 0.05
C ALA A 162 -3.30 19.11 0.45
N PHE A 163 -3.12 18.56 1.66
CA PHE A 163 -3.90 17.45 2.18
C PHE A 163 -4.76 17.86 3.38
N SER A 164 -5.97 17.31 3.44
CA SER A 164 -6.88 17.37 4.57
C SER A 164 -7.13 15.94 5.05
N VAL A 165 -6.28 15.49 5.97
CA VAL A 165 -6.31 14.14 6.55
C VAL A 165 -6.78 14.26 8.01
N PRO A 166 -7.75 13.44 8.45
CA PRO A 166 -8.19 13.46 9.84
C PRO A 166 -7.06 13.00 10.78
N ALA A 167 -7.16 13.39 12.06
CA ALA A 167 -6.27 12.86 13.09
C ALA A 167 -6.29 11.33 13.08
N HIS A 168 -5.10 10.73 13.14
CA HIS A 168 -4.90 9.29 13.06
C HIS A 168 -4.33 8.76 14.36
N ASP A 169 -4.97 7.74 14.93
CA ASP A 169 -4.41 6.95 16.01
C ASP A 169 -3.63 5.77 15.42
N PRO A 170 -2.28 5.78 15.50
CA PRO A 170 -1.45 4.72 14.93
C PRO A 170 -1.61 3.37 15.64
N ALA A 171 -2.16 3.32 16.86
CA ALA A 171 -2.43 2.07 17.57
C ALA A 171 -3.78 1.44 17.16
N ARG A 172 -4.68 2.17 16.50
CA ARG A 172 -6.08 1.75 16.27
C ARG A 172 -6.22 0.41 15.56
N PHE A 173 -5.30 0.05 14.67
CA PHE A 173 -5.45 -1.12 13.81
C PHE A 173 -5.11 -2.45 14.50
N ASP A 174 -4.04 -2.45 15.30
CA ASP A 174 -3.45 -3.66 15.89
C ASP A 174 -2.70 -3.43 17.22
N GLY A 175 -2.75 -2.23 17.79
CA GLY A 175 -2.08 -1.89 19.05
C GLY A 175 -0.57 -1.65 18.91
N GLU A 176 -0.04 -1.53 17.69
CA GLU A 176 1.39 -1.40 17.42
C GLU A 176 1.76 -0.01 16.85
N PRO A 177 1.62 1.08 17.62
CA PRO A 177 1.74 2.45 17.11
C PRO A 177 3.13 2.81 16.56
N LEU A 178 4.17 2.11 17.02
CA LEU A 178 5.56 2.35 16.61
C LEU A 178 5.96 1.58 15.35
N ARG A 179 5.05 0.83 14.73
CA ARG A 179 5.35 0.14 13.47
C ARG A 179 5.24 1.13 12.31
N PRO A 180 6.27 1.25 11.44
CA PRO A 180 6.22 2.17 10.31
C PRO A 180 5.03 1.97 9.36
N TYR A 181 4.47 0.75 9.30
CA TYR A 181 3.29 0.48 8.48
C TYR A 181 1.99 1.13 8.98
N ASN A 182 1.97 1.62 10.24
CA ASN A 182 0.88 2.35 10.87
C ASN A 182 1.02 3.89 10.74
N ALA A 183 2.08 4.38 10.08
CA ALA A 183 2.28 5.80 9.82
C ALA A 183 1.12 6.42 9.01
N ALA A 184 0.80 7.68 9.31
CA ALA A 184 -0.22 8.45 8.61
C ALA A 184 0.37 9.16 7.37
N PRO A 185 -0.44 9.38 6.32
CA PRO A 185 -0.02 10.18 5.18
C PRO A 185 0.00 11.66 5.58
N ASP A 186 0.86 12.43 4.91
CA ASP A 186 1.09 13.85 5.19
C ASP A 186 1.48 14.55 3.89
N ALA A 187 0.95 15.73 3.59
CA ALA A 187 1.35 16.47 2.40
C ALA A 187 2.88 16.67 2.33
N LEU A 188 3.56 16.77 3.48
CA LEU A 188 5.01 16.78 3.63
C LEU A 188 5.51 15.51 4.34
N LEU A 189 5.31 14.35 3.72
CA LEU A 189 5.78 13.07 4.24
C LEU A 189 7.29 12.92 4.12
N LEU A 190 8.00 13.26 5.20
CA LEU A 190 9.43 13.05 5.32
C LEU A 190 9.76 11.63 5.75
N ASN A 191 10.70 10.98 5.06
CA ASN A 191 11.23 9.64 5.37
C ASN A 191 10.17 8.60 5.78
N TYR A 192 9.00 8.63 5.13
CA TYR A 192 7.87 7.74 5.45
C TYR A 192 7.34 7.84 6.90
N GLN A 193 7.62 8.94 7.61
CA GLN A 193 7.45 9.06 9.07
C GLN A 193 8.12 7.90 9.83
N ALA A 194 9.35 7.57 9.44
CA ALA A 194 10.14 6.53 10.09
C ALA A 194 11.52 7.04 10.49
N ILE A 195 11.99 6.51 11.61
CA ILE A 195 13.35 6.65 12.11
C ILE A 195 14.03 5.30 11.90
N ALA A 196 15.08 5.25 11.10
CA ALA A 196 15.96 4.11 11.00
C ALA A 196 17.08 4.23 12.04
N MET A 197 17.25 3.17 12.83
CA MET A 197 18.33 3.01 13.80
C MET A 197 19.24 1.88 13.32
N THR A 198 20.46 2.18 12.92
CA THR A 198 21.44 1.20 12.47
C THR A 198 22.46 0.94 13.58
N PHE A 199 22.51 -0.29 14.04
CA PHE A 199 23.42 -0.78 15.09
C PHE A 199 24.64 -1.41 14.43
N VAL A 200 25.81 -0.83 14.65
CA VAL A 200 27.09 -1.29 14.11
C VAL A 200 27.98 -1.76 15.27
N PRO A 201 28.22 -3.08 15.43
CA PRO A 201 29.03 -3.59 16.52
C PRO A 201 30.51 -3.21 16.36
N ASP A 202 31.12 -2.73 17.45
CA ASP A 202 32.55 -2.43 17.61
C ASP A 202 33.09 -3.31 18.74
N SER A 203 33.50 -4.53 18.37
CA SER A 203 33.96 -5.55 19.33
C SER A 203 35.19 -5.11 20.13
N ALA A 204 36.04 -4.26 19.57
CA ALA A 204 37.22 -3.74 20.27
C ALA A 204 36.82 -2.75 21.37
N ALA A 205 35.80 -1.93 21.13
CA ALA A 205 35.26 -0.98 22.11
C ALA A 205 34.24 -1.60 23.08
N GLY A 206 33.79 -2.85 22.86
CA GLY A 206 32.79 -3.51 23.70
C GLY A 206 31.38 -2.92 23.57
N LEU A 207 31.10 -2.17 22.51
CA LEU A 207 29.82 -1.48 22.27
C LEU A 207 29.37 -1.60 20.81
N ALA A 208 28.10 -1.34 20.53
CA ALA A 208 27.62 -1.03 19.18
C ALA A 208 27.28 0.45 19.08
N ARG A 209 27.65 1.08 17.96
CA ARG A 209 27.27 2.45 17.62
C ARG A 209 25.87 2.44 17.02
N VAL A 210 25.06 3.44 17.38
CA VAL A 210 23.71 3.63 16.84
C VAL A 210 23.72 4.85 15.93
N ILE A 211 23.46 4.61 14.66
CA ILE A 211 23.32 5.64 13.63
C ILE A 211 21.83 5.88 13.41
N TYR A 212 21.41 7.13 13.45
CA TYR A 212 20.01 7.54 13.31
C TYR A 212 19.78 8.25 11.99
N ASP A 213 18.71 7.88 11.30
CA ASP A 213 18.23 8.57 10.11
C ASP A 213 16.71 8.76 10.18
N PRO A 214 16.19 10.00 10.23
CA PRO A 214 16.91 11.28 10.11
C PRO A 214 17.63 11.75 11.38
N PRO A 215 18.50 12.77 11.29
CA PRO A 215 18.80 13.63 12.43
C PRO A 215 17.53 14.31 12.94
N LEU A 216 17.39 14.41 14.25
CA LEU A 216 16.19 14.95 14.89
C LEU A 216 16.56 16.07 15.87
N ALA A 217 16.19 17.30 15.56
CA ALA A 217 16.38 18.42 16.47
C ALA A 217 15.56 18.24 17.75
N GLY A 218 16.18 18.58 18.88
CA GLY A 218 15.54 18.52 20.20
C GLY A 218 15.17 17.11 20.66
N VAL A 219 15.77 16.05 20.09
CA VAL A 219 15.62 14.67 20.55
C VAL A 219 16.97 14.18 21.08
N ARG A 220 16.97 13.62 22.29
CA ARG A 220 18.16 12.96 22.86
C ARG A 220 18.27 11.55 22.28
N LEU A 221 19.26 11.34 21.43
CA LEU A 221 19.51 10.05 20.77
C LEU A 221 20.70 9.36 21.44
N GLN A 222 20.50 8.14 21.96
CA GLN A 222 21.57 7.37 22.58
C GLN A 222 22.58 6.87 21.52
N PRO A 223 23.84 7.31 21.54
CA PRO A 223 24.77 7.04 20.43
C PRO A 223 25.35 5.63 20.43
N THR A 224 25.27 4.91 21.55
CA THR A 224 25.87 3.58 21.71
C THR A 224 25.06 2.68 22.64
N VAL A 225 25.20 1.36 22.45
CA VAL A 225 24.68 0.32 23.36
C VAL A 225 25.80 -0.66 23.69
N PRO A 226 25.86 -1.21 24.92
CA PRO A 226 26.85 -2.23 25.26
C PRO A 226 26.65 -3.51 24.44
N LEU A 227 27.74 -4.21 24.12
CA LEU A 227 27.63 -5.54 23.52
C LEU A 227 27.26 -6.60 24.55
N ALA A 228 26.53 -7.63 24.10
CA ALA A 228 26.32 -8.83 24.90
C ALA A 228 27.63 -9.59 25.11
N ALA A 229 27.65 -10.53 26.07
CA ALA A 229 28.82 -11.39 26.32
C ALA A 229 29.29 -12.09 25.02
N PRO A 230 30.62 -12.25 24.82
CA PRO A 230 31.16 -12.97 23.66
C PRO A 230 30.50 -14.34 23.47
N GLY A 231 30.19 -14.70 22.21
CA GLY A 231 29.51 -15.95 21.89
C GLY A 231 27.99 -15.92 22.00
N THR A 232 27.38 -14.82 22.48
CA THR A 232 25.91 -14.67 22.47
C THR A 232 25.39 -14.66 21.03
N ALA A 233 24.50 -15.60 20.69
CA ALA A 233 23.85 -15.65 19.38
C ALA A 233 22.96 -14.42 19.14
N CYS A 234 22.76 -14.02 17.88
CA CYS A 234 21.97 -12.82 17.58
C CYS A 234 20.54 -12.86 18.12
N GLY A 235 19.86 -14.01 17.96
CA GLY A 235 18.52 -14.25 18.52
C GLY A 235 17.52 -13.12 18.24
N ASP A 236 16.64 -12.85 19.21
CA ASP A 236 15.76 -11.69 19.21
C ASP A 236 16.44 -10.47 19.85
N TRP A 237 17.41 -9.93 19.13
CA TRP A 237 18.18 -8.77 19.54
C TRP A 237 17.31 -7.51 19.81
N ARG A 238 16.15 -7.37 19.16
CA ARG A 238 15.28 -6.20 19.36
C ARG A 238 14.67 -6.18 20.76
N THR A 239 14.17 -7.32 21.23
CA THR A 239 13.71 -7.46 22.61
C THR A 239 14.88 -7.33 23.58
N GLY A 240 16.04 -7.89 23.23
CA GLY A 240 17.28 -7.80 24.01
C GLY A 240 17.78 -6.38 24.26
N LEU A 241 17.54 -5.45 23.32
CA LEU A 241 17.91 -4.03 23.43
C LEU A 241 17.09 -3.25 24.47
N ARG A 242 15.89 -3.73 24.84
CA ARG A 242 14.98 -3.07 25.79
C ARG A 242 14.84 -1.57 25.47
N ALA A 243 14.35 -1.27 24.26
CA ALA A 243 14.25 0.10 23.77
C ALA A 243 13.15 0.90 24.47
N GLU A 244 13.47 2.13 24.86
CA GLU A 244 12.56 3.15 25.38
C GLU A 244 12.23 4.11 24.23
N LEU A 245 11.09 3.88 23.58
CA LEU A 245 10.68 4.61 22.36
C LEU A 245 9.41 5.45 22.53
N ALA A 246 8.82 5.47 23.73
CA ALA A 246 7.54 6.16 23.99
C ALA A 246 7.71 7.66 24.26
N ASP A 247 8.90 8.12 24.66
CA ASP A 247 9.20 9.54 24.91
C ASP A 247 9.54 10.24 23.57
N PRO A 248 8.76 11.23 23.10
CA PRO A 248 9.05 11.93 21.85
C PRO A 248 10.32 12.78 21.90
N ALA A 249 10.90 13.03 23.07
CA ALA A 249 12.14 13.77 23.25
C ALA A 249 13.37 12.87 23.48
N ARG A 250 13.23 11.54 23.52
CA ARG A 250 14.33 10.62 23.82
C ARG A 250 14.18 9.26 23.15
N ILE A 251 15.25 8.78 22.53
CA ILE A 251 15.42 7.36 22.17
C ILE A 251 16.55 6.79 23.00
N ALA A 252 16.25 5.74 23.77
CA ALA A 252 17.21 5.07 24.63
C ALA A 252 17.05 3.55 24.64
N PHE A 253 18.07 2.87 25.16
CA PHE A 253 18.16 1.42 25.24
C PHE A 253 18.75 1.02 26.59
N GLN A 254 18.07 0.11 27.28
CA GLN A 254 18.50 -0.42 28.60
C GLN A 254 19.15 -1.80 28.51
N GLY A 255 19.20 -2.37 27.31
CA GLY A 255 19.69 -3.71 27.05
C GLY A 255 21.06 -3.74 26.39
N VAL A 256 21.36 -4.89 25.77
CA VAL A 256 22.64 -5.19 25.12
C VAL A 256 22.41 -5.59 23.66
N PHE A 257 23.43 -5.44 22.83
CA PHE A 257 23.41 -5.86 21.43
C PHE A 257 24.38 -7.03 21.18
N PRO A 258 23.93 -8.20 20.71
CA PRO A 258 24.85 -9.29 20.38
C PRO A 258 25.71 -8.99 19.15
N ALA A 259 27.04 -9.02 19.29
CA ALA A 259 27.96 -8.79 18.18
C ALA A 259 27.75 -9.76 16.99
N ALA A 260 27.31 -10.99 17.27
CA ALA A 260 26.99 -12.00 16.25
C ALA A 260 25.84 -11.58 15.31
N CYS A 261 25.10 -10.52 15.62
CA CYS A 261 24.11 -9.97 14.71
C CYS A 261 24.71 -9.34 13.45
N GLY A 262 25.98 -8.90 13.51
CA GLY A 262 26.54 -7.96 12.53
C GLY A 262 25.81 -6.63 12.55
N GLU A 263 25.97 -5.85 11.50
CA GLU A 263 25.18 -4.63 11.31
C GLU A 263 23.68 -4.95 11.19
N ARG A 264 22.84 -4.21 11.92
CA ARG A 264 21.38 -4.36 11.85
C ARG A 264 20.68 -3.01 11.85
N ALA A 265 19.72 -2.86 10.95
CA ALA A 265 18.79 -1.73 10.96
C ALA A 265 17.46 -2.10 11.64
N TRP A 266 16.90 -1.14 12.38
CA TRP A 266 15.56 -1.18 12.92
C TRP A 266 14.85 0.14 12.68
N SER A 267 13.80 0.08 11.85
CA SER A 267 12.93 1.22 11.60
C SER A 267 11.74 1.24 12.55
N VAL A 268 11.43 2.41 13.10
CA VAL A 268 10.29 2.67 13.98
C VAL A 268 9.56 3.94 13.56
N ALA A 269 8.25 4.00 13.77
CA ALA A 269 7.51 5.24 13.69
C ALA A 269 7.83 6.13 14.91
N PRO A 270 7.77 7.47 14.79
CA PRO A 270 8.01 8.37 15.90
C PRO A 270 6.89 8.27 16.95
N ALA A 271 7.24 8.45 18.23
CA ALA A 271 6.26 8.49 19.32
C ALA A 271 5.22 9.61 19.15
N GLN A 272 5.61 10.73 18.54
CA GLN A 272 4.74 11.87 18.23
C GLN A 272 4.88 12.25 16.74
N PRO A 273 4.02 11.70 15.86
CA PRO A 273 4.11 11.93 14.41
C PRO A 273 3.99 13.40 13.98
N ALA A 274 3.13 14.20 14.64
CA ALA A 274 2.88 15.59 14.25
C ALA A 274 4.14 16.47 14.22
N GLY A 275 5.04 16.27 15.19
CA GLY A 275 6.30 17.03 15.32
C GLY A 275 7.48 16.44 14.53
N PHE A 276 7.32 15.28 13.89
CA PHE A 276 8.42 14.57 13.24
C PHE A 276 9.05 15.40 12.12
N ALA A 277 8.24 15.99 11.25
CA ALA A 277 8.74 16.73 10.10
C ALA A 277 9.56 17.96 10.52
N ALA A 278 9.07 18.73 11.50
CA ALA A 278 9.79 19.88 12.03
C ALA A 278 11.16 19.49 12.60
N ARG A 279 11.21 18.41 13.40
CA ARG A 279 12.46 17.91 13.99
C ARG A 279 13.43 17.40 12.93
N ALA A 280 12.95 16.73 11.89
CA ALA A 280 13.78 16.20 10.80
C ALA A 280 14.35 17.32 9.92
N VAL A 281 13.54 18.31 9.55
CA VAL A 281 13.99 19.48 8.77
C VAL A 281 15.03 20.29 9.55
N GLU A 282 14.75 20.59 10.81
CA GLU A 282 15.69 21.33 11.65
C GLU A 282 16.98 20.53 11.91
N GLY A 283 16.84 19.24 12.19
CA GLY A 283 17.96 18.34 12.41
C GLY A 283 18.89 18.31 11.20
N MET A 284 18.33 18.13 10.01
CA MET A 284 19.08 18.12 8.76
C MET A 284 19.71 19.48 8.44
N TRP A 285 19.00 20.60 8.67
CA TRP A 285 19.54 21.94 8.47
C TRP A 285 20.77 22.20 9.34
N ARG A 286 20.70 21.82 10.62
CA ARG A 286 21.81 21.96 11.57
C ARG A 286 22.97 21.02 11.24
N GLU A 287 22.71 19.79 10.82
CA GLU A 287 23.74 18.84 10.39
C GLU A 287 24.51 19.33 9.16
N LEU A 288 23.82 20.01 8.24
CA LEU A 288 24.42 20.72 7.10
C LEU A 288 25.23 21.98 7.50
N GLY A 289 25.34 22.30 8.79
CA GLY A 289 26.01 23.50 9.30
C GLY A 289 25.17 24.78 9.20
N GLY A 290 23.90 24.67 8.83
CA GLY A 290 22.96 25.79 8.79
C GLY A 290 22.62 26.31 10.19
N ARG A 291 22.49 27.63 10.32
CA ARG A 291 22.05 28.30 11.56
C ARG A 291 20.59 28.73 11.45
N LEU A 292 19.81 28.56 12.50
CA LEU A 292 18.41 28.98 12.57
C LEU A 292 18.20 29.74 13.88
N ALA A 293 17.75 30.99 13.79
CA ALA A 293 17.44 31.81 14.96
C ALA A 293 15.98 31.66 15.41
N GLY A 294 15.05 31.47 14.46
CA GLY A 294 13.66 31.14 14.75
C GLY A 294 13.45 29.65 15.00
N GLN A 295 12.33 29.11 14.51
CA GLN A 295 11.94 27.72 14.69
C GLN A 295 11.47 27.07 13.40
N VAL A 296 11.34 25.74 13.41
CA VAL A 296 10.60 25.02 12.37
C VAL A 296 9.17 24.79 12.84
N ARG A 297 8.20 25.36 12.13
CA ARG A 297 6.78 25.31 12.52
C ARG A 297 5.85 25.11 11.33
N ASP A 298 4.63 24.68 11.59
CA ASP A 298 3.61 24.64 10.56
C ASP A 298 3.09 26.06 10.21
N GLY A 299 2.62 26.22 8.98
CA GLY A 299 2.04 27.46 8.49
C GLY A 299 1.58 27.35 7.04
N ARG A 300 1.28 28.48 6.40
CA ARG A 300 0.98 28.54 4.98
C ARG A 300 1.95 29.45 4.27
N VAL A 301 2.26 29.12 3.01
CA VAL A 301 2.97 30.03 2.12
C VAL A 301 2.13 31.31 1.95
N PRO A 302 2.73 32.52 2.09
CA PRO A 302 2.04 33.77 1.86
C PRO A 302 1.47 33.86 0.43
N ALA A 303 0.27 34.41 0.31
CA ALA A 303 -0.35 34.59 -1.00
C ALA A 303 0.52 35.48 -1.90
N GLY A 304 0.72 35.06 -3.15
CA GLY A 304 1.51 35.79 -4.15
C GLY A 304 3.03 35.54 -4.09
N LEU A 305 3.55 34.89 -3.03
CA LEU A 305 4.97 34.54 -2.96
C LEU A 305 5.31 33.47 -4.01
N GLN A 306 6.31 33.74 -4.84
CA GLN A 306 6.74 32.81 -5.88
C GLN A 306 7.80 31.84 -5.34
N PRO A 307 7.81 30.57 -5.79
CA PRO A 307 8.81 29.61 -5.34
C PRO A 307 10.20 30.04 -5.81
N ALA A 308 11.18 30.01 -4.90
CA ALA A 308 12.59 30.22 -5.24
C ALA A 308 13.13 29.04 -6.07
N PHE A 309 12.66 27.82 -5.77
CA PHE A 309 12.84 26.63 -6.57
C PHE A 309 11.81 25.55 -6.22
N SER A 310 11.78 24.48 -6.99
CA SER A 310 11.02 23.27 -6.67
C SER A 310 11.86 22.02 -6.83
N VAL A 311 11.53 20.99 -6.05
CA VAL A 311 12.16 19.68 -6.08
C VAL A 311 11.14 18.65 -6.57
N ALA A 312 11.40 18.08 -7.75
CA ALA A 312 10.54 17.07 -8.36
C ALA A 312 10.88 15.66 -7.82
N SER A 313 9.87 14.89 -7.44
CA SER A 313 9.96 13.48 -7.05
C SER A 313 10.51 12.60 -8.17
N PRO A 314 10.90 11.35 -7.88
CA PRO A 314 10.94 10.31 -8.91
C PRO A 314 9.56 10.13 -9.58
N PRO A 315 9.52 9.62 -10.81
CA PRO A 315 8.26 9.41 -11.54
C PRO A 315 7.38 8.36 -10.86
N LEU A 316 6.07 8.45 -11.07
CA LEU A 316 5.06 7.55 -10.52
C LEU A 316 5.40 6.06 -10.76
N ALA A 317 5.98 5.71 -11.91
CA ALA A 317 6.40 4.34 -12.18
C ALA A 317 7.41 3.79 -11.13
N GLU A 318 8.37 4.60 -10.70
CA GLU A 318 9.34 4.23 -9.66
C GLU A 318 8.67 4.15 -8.29
N VAL A 319 7.80 5.11 -7.98
CA VAL A 319 7.01 5.11 -6.73
C VAL A 319 6.14 3.86 -6.64
N VAL A 320 5.46 3.48 -7.72
CA VAL A 320 4.61 2.27 -7.79
C VAL A 320 5.46 1.00 -7.64
N ARG A 321 6.67 0.97 -8.23
CA ARG A 321 7.63 -0.11 -8.01
C ARG A 321 7.94 -0.28 -6.53
N ASP A 322 8.31 0.80 -5.83
CA ASP A 322 8.64 0.71 -4.40
C ASP A 322 7.42 0.33 -3.54
N ILE A 323 6.24 0.88 -3.87
CA ILE A 323 4.98 0.50 -3.23
C ILE A 323 4.75 -1.02 -3.36
N ASN A 324 4.87 -1.57 -4.55
CA ASN A 324 4.49 -2.96 -4.79
C ASN A 324 5.57 -3.95 -4.33
N LYS A 325 6.86 -3.65 -4.54
CA LYS A 325 7.99 -4.48 -4.08
C LYS A 325 8.07 -4.58 -2.57
N TYR A 326 7.94 -3.45 -1.86
CA TYR A 326 8.09 -3.39 -0.41
C TYR A 326 6.75 -3.34 0.34
N SER A 327 5.63 -3.29 -0.39
CA SER A 327 4.29 -3.20 0.19
C SER A 327 4.08 -1.98 1.08
N ASN A 328 4.65 -0.82 0.71
CA ASN A 328 4.66 0.36 1.56
C ASN A 328 3.25 1.00 1.70
N ASN A 329 2.72 1.00 2.92
CA ASN A 329 1.37 1.51 3.22
C ASN A 329 1.26 3.01 3.00
N VAL A 330 2.12 3.80 3.65
CA VAL A 330 2.00 5.25 3.65
C VAL A 330 2.24 5.84 2.25
N MET A 331 3.17 5.27 1.47
CA MET A 331 3.33 5.62 0.05
C MET A 331 2.06 5.33 -0.76
N THR A 332 1.35 4.24 -0.48
CA THR A 332 0.09 3.96 -1.17
C THR A 332 -0.98 4.99 -0.80
N GLN A 333 -1.06 5.37 0.48
CA GLN A 333 -2.01 6.38 0.94
C GLN A 333 -1.72 7.76 0.33
N GLN A 334 -0.45 8.12 0.15
CA GLN A 334 -0.03 9.33 -0.58
C GLN A 334 -0.55 9.35 -2.02
N VAL A 335 -0.30 8.27 -2.77
CA VAL A 335 -0.79 8.13 -4.15
C VAL A 335 -2.32 8.18 -4.19
N PHE A 336 -2.98 7.52 -3.24
CA PHE A 336 -4.43 7.55 -3.13
C PHE A 336 -4.97 8.97 -2.90
N LEU A 337 -4.42 9.71 -1.93
CA LEU A 337 -4.79 11.10 -1.66
C LEU A 337 -4.47 12.02 -2.83
N THR A 338 -3.41 11.72 -3.60
CA THR A 338 -3.05 12.45 -4.82
C THR A 338 -4.16 12.34 -5.87
N LEU A 339 -4.81 11.18 -6.03
CA LEU A 339 -5.97 11.04 -6.93
C LEU A 339 -7.09 12.02 -6.55
N GLY A 340 -7.38 12.15 -5.25
CA GLY A 340 -8.34 13.11 -4.73
C GLY A 340 -7.89 14.57 -4.97
N LEU A 341 -6.62 14.87 -4.70
CA LEU A 341 -6.01 16.19 -4.90
C LEU A 341 -6.14 16.66 -6.36
N GLN A 342 -5.80 15.80 -7.32
CA GLN A 342 -5.87 16.15 -8.75
C GLN A 342 -7.31 16.37 -9.23
N LYS A 343 -8.31 15.78 -8.56
CA LYS A 343 -9.71 15.91 -8.95
C LYS A 343 -10.43 17.08 -8.25
N ALA A 344 -10.14 17.31 -6.97
CA ALA A 344 -10.89 18.21 -6.11
C ALA A 344 -10.08 19.42 -5.60
N GLY A 345 -8.78 19.52 -5.93
CA GLY A 345 -7.90 20.60 -5.47
C GLY A 345 -7.40 20.46 -4.03
N ALA A 346 -7.85 19.43 -3.30
CA ALA A 346 -7.34 19.06 -1.98
C ALA A 346 -7.33 17.53 -1.82
N GLY A 347 -6.26 16.98 -1.24
CA GLY A 347 -6.14 15.55 -0.97
C GLY A 347 -6.88 15.15 0.29
N SER A 348 -8.01 14.47 0.15
CA SER A 348 -8.77 13.88 1.27
C SER A 348 -9.12 12.42 0.96
N PHE A 349 -9.29 11.60 1.99
CA PHE A 349 -9.66 10.19 1.78
C PHE A 349 -11.03 10.06 1.09
N GLU A 350 -11.96 10.97 1.38
CA GLU A 350 -13.27 11.02 0.71
C GLU A 350 -13.12 11.34 -0.78
N GLY A 351 -12.38 12.40 -1.12
CA GLY A 351 -12.13 12.77 -2.51
C GLY A 351 -11.37 11.68 -3.28
N ALA A 352 -10.42 11.01 -2.62
CA ALA A 352 -9.68 9.88 -3.19
C ALA A 352 -10.57 8.67 -3.48
N ARG A 353 -11.48 8.30 -2.55
CA ARG A 353 -12.47 7.24 -2.77
C ARG A 353 -13.40 7.58 -3.93
N GLU A 354 -13.84 8.83 -4.01
CA GLU A 354 -14.71 9.29 -5.09
C GLU A 354 -14.00 9.25 -6.45
N ALA A 355 -12.75 9.73 -6.53
CA ALA A 355 -11.92 9.65 -7.74
C ALA A 355 -11.75 8.20 -8.21
N LEU A 356 -11.41 7.28 -7.30
CA LEU A 356 -11.27 5.84 -7.61
C LEU A 356 -12.60 5.22 -8.03
N ARG A 357 -13.71 5.56 -7.36
CA ARG A 357 -15.05 5.06 -7.69
C ARG A 357 -15.47 5.47 -9.10
N LEU A 358 -15.25 6.73 -9.47
CA LEU A 358 -15.56 7.24 -10.80
C LEU A 358 -14.71 6.54 -11.87
N TRP A 359 -13.39 6.44 -11.64
CA TRP A 359 -12.48 5.70 -12.53
C TRP A 359 -12.91 4.24 -12.71
N TRP A 360 -13.25 3.55 -11.61
CA TRP A 360 -13.66 2.15 -11.66
C TRP A 360 -14.93 1.97 -12.49
N ARG A 361 -15.96 2.80 -12.27
CA ARG A 361 -17.20 2.75 -13.07
C ARG A 361 -16.94 3.04 -14.54
N GLN A 362 -16.08 4.01 -14.85
CA GLN A 362 -15.71 4.32 -16.23
C GLN A 362 -15.00 3.15 -16.91
N ARG A 363 -14.09 2.47 -16.20
CA ARG A 363 -13.27 1.39 -16.76
C ARG A 363 -13.99 0.05 -16.83
N PHE A 364 -14.86 -0.23 -15.87
CA PHE A 364 -15.43 -1.57 -15.66
C PHE A 364 -16.97 -1.63 -15.70
N GLY A 365 -17.65 -0.49 -15.83
CA GLY A 365 -19.12 -0.41 -15.89
C GLY A 365 -19.76 -0.97 -14.61
N GLU A 366 -20.71 -1.88 -14.78
CA GLU A 366 -21.46 -2.55 -13.71
C GLU A 366 -20.66 -3.64 -12.97
N ALA A 367 -19.33 -3.69 -13.12
CA ALA A 367 -18.50 -4.56 -12.30
C ALA A 367 -18.65 -4.19 -10.82
N GLU A 368 -18.62 -5.21 -9.96
CA GLU A 368 -18.60 -5.02 -8.51
C GLU A 368 -17.53 -4.00 -8.11
N LEU A 369 -17.93 -2.99 -7.34
CA LEU A 369 -17.05 -1.93 -6.87
C LEU A 369 -16.26 -2.41 -5.65
N PRO A 370 -14.94 -2.22 -5.62
CA PRO A 370 -14.17 -2.47 -4.42
C PRO A 370 -14.56 -1.50 -3.30
N VAL A 371 -14.65 -2.01 -2.08
CA VAL A 371 -14.75 -1.16 -0.88
C VAL A 371 -13.33 -0.76 -0.50
N VAL A 372 -12.98 0.49 -0.80
CA VAL A 372 -11.66 1.07 -0.52
C VAL A 372 -11.77 2.02 0.66
N ASP A 373 -10.94 1.82 1.68
CA ASP A 373 -10.86 2.67 2.87
C ASP A 373 -9.76 3.75 2.71
N ASN A 374 -8.50 3.33 2.85
CA ASN A 374 -7.30 4.17 2.77
C ASN A 374 -6.43 3.90 1.53
N GLY A 375 -6.89 3.04 0.60
CA GLY A 375 -6.14 2.66 -0.61
C GLY A 375 -4.99 1.66 -0.39
N ALA A 376 -4.47 1.51 0.84
CA ALA A 376 -3.36 0.61 1.15
C ALA A 376 -3.79 -0.82 1.49
N GLY A 377 -5.04 -1.00 1.92
CA GLY A 377 -5.56 -2.29 2.40
C GLY A 377 -5.19 -2.63 3.84
N LEU A 378 -4.61 -1.69 4.59
CA LEU A 378 -4.53 -1.74 6.04
C LEU A 378 -5.87 -1.29 6.61
N SER A 379 -6.88 -2.16 6.51
CA SER A 379 -8.26 -1.86 6.89
C SER A 379 -8.99 -3.15 7.22
N ARG A 380 -9.89 -3.09 8.20
CA ARG A 380 -10.81 -4.21 8.53
C ARG A 380 -12.02 -4.23 7.58
N ASP A 381 -12.29 -3.12 6.90
CA ASP A 381 -13.51 -2.90 6.12
C ASP A 381 -13.29 -3.06 4.61
N ALA A 382 -12.04 -2.94 4.15
CA ALA A 382 -11.72 -3.08 2.72
C ALA A 382 -12.20 -4.43 2.16
N ARG A 383 -12.88 -4.42 1.01
CA ARG A 383 -13.40 -5.62 0.33
C ARG A 383 -13.17 -5.55 -1.18
N ILE A 384 -12.85 -6.69 -1.77
CA ILE A 384 -12.87 -6.91 -3.22
C ILE A 384 -13.01 -8.41 -3.48
N SER A 385 -13.75 -8.81 -4.50
CA SER A 385 -13.82 -10.21 -4.94
C SER A 385 -12.62 -10.59 -5.82
N ALA A 386 -12.27 -11.87 -5.85
CA ALA A 386 -11.19 -12.34 -6.73
C ALA A 386 -11.51 -12.06 -8.21
N GLN A 387 -12.79 -12.12 -8.58
CA GLN A 387 -13.29 -11.77 -9.90
C GLN A 387 -13.09 -10.30 -10.26
N ALA A 388 -13.48 -9.39 -9.37
CA ALA A 388 -13.29 -7.95 -9.59
C ALA A 388 -11.80 -7.60 -9.74
N LEU A 389 -10.94 -8.15 -8.87
CA LEU A 389 -9.50 -7.91 -8.94
C LEU A 389 -8.87 -8.51 -10.20
N ALA A 390 -9.25 -9.73 -10.59
CA ALA A 390 -8.71 -10.34 -11.80
C ALA A 390 -9.14 -9.60 -13.08
N ARG A 391 -10.39 -9.13 -13.13
CA ARG A 391 -10.89 -8.29 -14.24
C ARG A 391 -10.08 -7.01 -14.37
N MET A 392 -9.76 -6.37 -13.25
CA MET A 392 -8.89 -5.20 -13.25
C MET A 392 -7.48 -5.54 -13.76
N LEU A 393 -6.90 -6.65 -13.32
CA LEU A 393 -5.58 -7.10 -13.78
C LEU A 393 -5.56 -7.46 -15.28
N GLN A 394 -6.61 -8.07 -15.83
CA GLN A 394 -6.72 -8.27 -17.28
C GLN A 394 -6.78 -6.94 -18.04
N ALA A 395 -7.51 -5.95 -17.51
CA ALA A 395 -7.55 -4.62 -18.12
C ALA A 395 -6.23 -3.85 -17.99
N ALA A 396 -5.47 -4.11 -16.92
CA ALA A 396 -4.14 -3.56 -16.73
C ALA A 396 -3.13 -4.21 -17.67
N TRP A 397 -3.23 -5.53 -17.89
CA TRP A 397 -2.43 -6.26 -18.86
C TRP A 397 -2.60 -5.73 -20.29
N ALA A 398 -3.83 -5.37 -20.68
CA ALA A 398 -4.12 -4.79 -21.98
C ALA A 398 -3.86 -3.27 -22.07
N SER A 399 -3.38 -2.62 -21.01
CA SER A 399 -3.18 -1.17 -20.96
C SER A 399 -1.76 -0.76 -21.42
N PRO A 400 -1.56 0.45 -21.98
CA PRO A 400 -0.23 0.98 -22.27
C PRO A 400 0.71 1.04 -21.06
N VAL A 401 0.19 1.14 -19.84
CA VAL A 401 0.97 1.16 -18.58
C VAL A 401 1.23 -0.23 -17.99
N MET A 402 0.92 -1.29 -18.75
CA MET A 402 1.21 -2.67 -18.36
C MET A 402 2.67 -2.89 -17.96
N PRO A 403 3.68 -2.44 -18.74
CA PRO A 403 5.08 -2.73 -18.41
C PRO A 403 5.48 -2.21 -17.02
N GLU A 404 5.06 -0.99 -16.67
CA GLU A 404 5.35 -0.37 -15.39
C GLU A 404 4.66 -1.11 -14.23
N LEU A 405 3.38 -1.46 -14.39
CA LEU A 405 2.67 -2.24 -13.37
C LEU A 405 3.31 -3.62 -13.20
N LEU A 406 3.58 -4.36 -14.28
CA LEU A 406 4.17 -5.69 -14.22
C LEU A 406 5.56 -5.67 -13.56
N ALA A 407 6.41 -4.72 -13.95
CA ALA A 407 7.77 -4.56 -13.40
C ALA A 407 7.75 -4.15 -11.91
N SER A 408 6.68 -3.52 -11.45
CA SER A 408 6.50 -3.14 -10.05
C SER A 408 6.26 -4.32 -9.10
N LEU A 409 5.73 -5.44 -9.61
CA LEU A 409 5.31 -6.56 -8.76
C LEU A 409 6.49 -7.42 -8.30
N PRO A 410 6.52 -7.89 -7.04
CA PRO A 410 7.50 -8.86 -6.57
C PRO A 410 7.57 -10.10 -7.46
N ILE A 411 8.79 -10.59 -7.69
CA ILE A 411 9.07 -11.79 -8.47
C ILE A 411 9.24 -12.98 -7.52
N THR A 412 8.48 -14.04 -7.77
CA THR A 412 8.48 -15.27 -6.96
C THR A 412 9.90 -15.84 -6.79
N GLY A 413 10.36 -15.95 -5.54
CA GLY A 413 11.67 -16.51 -5.19
C GLY A 413 12.86 -15.59 -5.47
N VAL A 414 12.63 -14.35 -5.94
CA VAL A 414 13.70 -13.45 -6.37
C VAL A 414 13.75 -12.18 -5.52
N ASP A 415 12.66 -11.43 -5.42
CA ASP A 415 12.69 -10.11 -4.78
C ASP A 415 11.43 -9.73 -4.00
N GLY A 416 11.49 -8.54 -3.38
CA GLY A 416 10.40 -7.96 -2.61
C GLY A 416 9.85 -8.91 -1.56
N THR A 417 8.53 -8.85 -1.37
CA THR A 417 7.81 -9.71 -0.43
C THR A 417 7.79 -11.20 -0.79
N LEU A 418 8.23 -11.58 -1.99
CA LEU A 418 8.25 -12.98 -2.47
C LEU A 418 9.65 -13.59 -2.54
N ARG A 419 10.69 -12.87 -2.13
CA ARG A 419 12.08 -13.37 -2.09
C ARG A 419 12.22 -14.71 -1.35
N ARG A 420 11.39 -14.95 -0.33
CA ARG A 420 11.41 -16.18 0.49
C ARG A 420 10.28 -17.18 0.15
N SER A 421 9.58 -16.97 -0.97
CA SER A 421 8.60 -17.93 -1.48
C SER A 421 9.21 -19.32 -1.61
N GLN A 422 8.44 -20.36 -1.32
CA GLN A 422 8.84 -21.76 -1.48
C GLN A 422 8.22 -22.41 -2.73
N SER A 423 7.47 -21.64 -3.53
CA SER A 423 6.99 -22.05 -4.85
C SER A 423 8.15 -22.50 -5.74
N ARG A 424 7.92 -23.58 -6.50
CA ARG A 424 8.85 -24.12 -7.51
C ARG A 424 8.89 -23.26 -8.78
N ALA A 425 7.89 -22.40 -8.99
CA ALA A 425 7.81 -21.48 -10.13
C ALA A 425 8.67 -20.21 -9.92
N VAL A 426 9.94 -20.40 -9.52
CA VAL A 426 10.90 -19.30 -9.28
C VAL A 426 11.06 -18.47 -10.57
N GLY A 427 11.00 -17.14 -10.44
CA GLY A 427 11.12 -16.21 -11.57
C GLY A 427 9.91 -16.20 -12.53
N SER A 428 8.96 -17.11 -12.39
CA SER A 428 7.88 -17.31 -13.36
C SER A 428 6.59 -16.57 -13.01
N ALA A 429 6.54 -15.88 -11.86
CA ALA A 429 5.37 -15.12 -11.44
C ALA A 429 5.72 -13.77 -10.83
N HIS A 430 4.89 -12.78 -11.14
CA HIS A 430 4.95 -11.38 -10.72
C HIS A 430 3.68 -11.09 -9.92
N LEU A 431 3.77 -11.10 -8.60
CA LEU A 431 2.59 -11.09 -7.73
C LEU A 431 2.75 -10.10 -6.57
N LYS A 432 1.72 -9.29 -6.34
CA LYS A 432 1.58 -8.54 -5.09
C LYS A 432 1.11 -9.48 -4.00
N THR A 433 1.74 -9.38 -2.83
CA THR A 433 1.31 -10.08 -1.61
C THR A 433 0.40 -9.22 -0.74
N GLY A 434 -0.44 -9.86 0.07
CA GLY A 434 -1.22 -9.27 1.14
C GLY A 434 -1.08 -10.08 2.43
N SER A 435 -0.90 -9.39 3.55
CA SER A 435 -0.90 -10.04 4.88
C SER A 435 -1.52 -9.11 5.91
N LEU A 436 -2.46 -9.65 6.68
CA LEU A 436 -2.94 -9.14 7.96
C LEU A 436 -2.93 -10.31 8.95
N ARG A 437 -3.33 -10.09 10.20
CA ARG A 437 -3.50 -11.17 11.20
C ARG A 437 -4.36 -12.32 10.65
N ASP A 438 -5.44 -11.97 9.97
CA ASP A 438 -6.52 -12.85 9.52
C ASP A 438 -6.64 -12.95 7.99
N VAL A 439 -5.62 -12.47 7.27
CA VAL A 439 -5.60 -12.47 5.79
C VAL A 439 -4.23 -12.86 5.25
N SER A 440 -4.20 -13.73 4.24
CA SER A 440 -3.03 -13.98 3.40
C SER A 440 -3.45 -14.03 1.94
N ALA A 441 -2.79 -13.25 1.08
CA ALA A 441 -3.23 -13.08 -0.30
C ALA A 441 -2.06 -12.95 -1.28
N ILE A 442 -2.30 -13.35 -2.52
CA ILE A 442 -1.46 -13.09 -3.69
C ILE A 442 -2.33 -12.67 -4.88
N ALA A 443 -1.86 -11.72 -5.68
CA ALA A 443 -2.53 -11.32 -6.91
C ALA A 443 -1.54 -10.78 -7.94
N GLY A 444 -1.70 -11.15 -9.21
CA GLY A 444 -0.86 -10.65 -10.31
C GLY A 444 -0.80 -11.64 -11.47
N TYR A 445 0.38 -11.80 -12.06
CA TYR A 445 0.58 -12.57 -13.29
C TYR A 445 1.50 -13.76 -13.09
N VAL A 446 1.17 -14.87 -13.74
CA VAL A 446 2.00 -16.09 -13.81
C VAL A 446 2.27 -16.40 -15.27
N HIS A 447 3.54 -16.52 -15.63
CA HIS A 447 3.98 -17.04 -16.91
C HIS A 447 4.08 -18.57 -16.80
N ALA A 448 3.25 -19.28 -17.56
CA ALA A 448 3.12 -20.71 -17.46
C ALA A 448 3.97 -21.44 -18.51
N ALA A 449 4.23 -22.73 -18.27
CA ALA A 449 5.10 -23.56 -19.09
C ALA A 449 4.65 -23.67 -20.56
N SER A 450 3.35 -23.54 -20.83
CA SER A 450 2.83 -23.49 -22.21
C SER A 450 3.17 -22.20 -22.97
N GLY A 451 3.78 -21.21 -22.30
CA GLY A 451 3.99 -19.85 -22.81
C GLY A 451 2.81 -18.91 -22.58
N ARG A 452 1.67 -19.41 -22.08
CA ARG A 452 0.52 -18.59 -21.69
C ARG A 452 0.81 -17.74 -20.46
N ARG A 453 0.04 -16.67 -20.32
CA ARG A 453 0.05 -15.82 -19.12
C ARG A 453 -1.30 -15.88 -18.45
N TYR A 454 -1.29 -16.10 -17.15
CA TYR A 454 -2.48 -16.13 -16.33
C TYR A 454 -2.49 -14.96 -15.36
N VAL A 455 -3.66 -14.38 -15.16
CA VAL A 455 -3.96 -13.64 -13.94
C VAL A 455 -4.31 -14.65 -12.86
N LEU A 456 -3.58 -14.60 -11.75
CA LEU A 456 -3.85 -15.36 -10.53
C LEU A 456 -4.26 -14.39 -9.43
N VAL A 457 -5.43 -14.64 -8.82
CA VAL A 457 -5.86 -13.99 -7.58
C VAL A 457 -6.23 -15.07 -6.58
N ALA A 458 -5.61 -15.07 -5.42
CA ALA A 458 -5.92 -15.99 -4.33
C ALA A 458 -5.88 -15.24 -3.00
N ILE A 459 -6.98 -15.30 -2.25
CA ILE A 459 -7.17 -14.58 -0.98
C ILE A 459 -7.69 -15.56 0.05
N ALA A 460 -6.96 -15.74 1.14
CA ALA A 460 -7.35 -16.55 2.29
C ALA A 460 -7.73 -15.63 3.47
N ASN A 461 -8.96 -15.76 3.97
CA ASN A 461 -9.46 -15.04 5.15
C ASN A 461 -9.81 -16.03 6.26
N HIS A 462 -9.06 -16.00 7.34
CA HIS A 462 -9.23 -16.89 8.49
C HIS A 462 -8.35 -16.41 9.66
N PRO A 463 -8.72 -16.63 10.95
CA PRO A 463 -7.82 -16.34 12.07
C PRO A 463 -6.43 -16.99 11.99
N ASN A 464 -6.30 -18.09 11.23
CA ASN A 464 -5.04 -18.78 10.95
C ASN A 464 -4.49 -18.53 9.52
N ALA A 465 -4.86 -17.42 8.88
CA ALA A 465 -4.53 -17.17 7.46
C ALA A 465 -3.01 -17.17 7.17
N ALA A 466 -2.16 -16.85 8.15
CA ALA A 466 -0.71 -16.94 7.99
C ALA A 466 -0.24 -18.35 7.58
N ALA A 467 -0.96 -19.40 7.98
CA ALA A 467 -0.69 -20.78 7.61
C ALA A 467 -1.07 -21.12 6.16
N ALA A 468 -1.75 -20.22 5.43
CA ALA A 468 -2.18 -20.45 4.05
C ALA A 468 -1.04 -20.35 3.03
N ARG A 469 0.14 -19.83 3.40
CA ARG A 469 1.26 -19.59 2.48
C ARG A 469 1.62 -20.81 1.62
N PRO A 470 1.75 -22.05 2.15
CA PRO A 470 2.03 -23.21 1.33
C PRO A 470 0.93 -23.52 0.30
N ALA A 471 -0.34 -23.22 0.61
CA ALA A 471 -1.44 -23.37 -0.34
C ALA A 471 -1.40 -22.30 -1.44
N LEU A 472 -1.00 -21.08 -1.11
CA LEU A 472 -0.77 -20.01 -2.09
C LEU A 472 0.41 -20.35 -3.01
N ASP A 473 1.52 -20.86 -2.47
CA ASP A 473 2.67 -21.33 -3.27
C ASP A 473 2.28 -22.50 -4.19
N ALA A 474 1.46 -23.44 -3.69
CA ALA A 474 0.92 -24.54 -4.49
C ALA A 474 0.02 -24.05 -5.64
N LEU A 475 -0.76 -22.97 -5.43
CA LEU A 475 -1.55 -22.34 -6.50
C LEU A 475 -0.67 -21.68 -7.56
N ILE A 476 0.44 -21.04 -7.17
CA ILE A 476 1.41 -20.49 -8.13
C ILE A 476 1.98 -21.64 -8.96
N ASP A 477 2.45 -22.71 -8.32
CA ASP A 477 3.02 -23.89 -9.00
C ASP A 477 2.02 -24.58 -9.93
N TRP A 478 0.77 -24.70 -9.50
CA TRP A 478 -0.29 -25.28 -10.33
C TRP A 478 -0.60 -24.38 -11.53
N THR A 479 -0.65 -23.06 -11.32
CA THR A 479 -0.89 -22.09 -12.39
C THR A 479 0.24 -22.15 -13.44
N ALA A 480 1.49 -22.28 -13.00
CA ALA A 480 2.65 -22.36 -13.88
C ALA A 480 2.73 -23.68 -14.69
N ARG A 481 2.21 -24.80 -14.17
CA ARG A 481 2.21 -26.12 -14.83
C ARG A 481 0.99 -26.33 -15.74
N ASP A 482 0.65 -25.38 -16.60
CA ASP A 482 -0.59 -25.40 -17.40
C ASP A 482 -0.58 -26.30 -18.65
N GLY A 483 0.57 -26.91 -18.97
CA GLY A 483 0.75 -27.97 -19.96
C GLY A 483 0.86 -29.35 -19.33
N PRO A 484 0.96 -30.43 -20.14
CA PRO A 484 1.15 -31.80 -19.65
C PRO A 484 2.40 -31.97 -18.78
#